data_AF-A0A2V1DW17-F1
#
_entry.id   AF-A0A2V1DW17-F1
#
_cell.length_a   1.000
_cell.length_b   1.000
_cell.length_c   1.000
_cell.angle_alpha   90.00
_cell.angle_beta   90.00
_cell.angle_gamma   90.00
#
_symmetry.space_group_name_H-M   'P 1'
#
loop_
_entity.id
_entity.type
_entity.pdbx_description
1 polymer ?
#
loop_
_entity_poly.entity_id
_entity_poly.type
_entity_poly.pdbx_seq_one_letter_code
_entity_poly.pdbx_strand_id
1 'polypeptide(L)' 'MAPPPPTEDYYFILAVSQSATPDEITRSYRQLALQLHPDRNKKPEATATFQLLGRAYETLNDAEQRQNYDR' A
#
# COMPACT_ATOMS: atom_id res chain seq x y z
N MET A 1 -4.47 -1.04 -23.38
CA MET A 1 -4.70 -0.91 -21.93
C MET A 1 -3.50 -0.14 -21.39
N ALA A 2 -3.62 1.19 -21.29
CA ALA A 2 -2.53 2.04 -20.82
C ALA A 2 -2.60 2.07 -19.28
N PRO A 3 -1.48 1.87 -18.56
CA PRO A 3 -1.47 2.02 -17.11
C PRO A 3 -1.81 3.47 -16.73
N PRO A 4 -2.63 3.70 -15.69
CA PRO A 4 -2.95 5.04 -15.20
C PRO A 4 -1.71 5.76 -14.64
N PRO A 5 -1.72 7.11 -14.57
CA PRO A 5 -0.56 7.92 -14.23
C PRO A 5 -0.08 7.75 -12.76
N PRO A 6 1.24 7.92 -12.51
CA PRO A 6 1.93 7.44 -11.30
C PRO A 6 2.02 8.50 -10.18
N THR A 7 0.89 9.05 -9.72
CA THR A 7 0.97 10.18 -8.76
C THR A 7 0.68 9.83 -7.30
N GLU A 8 0.14 8.66 -6.98
CA GLU A 8 -0.10 8.24 -5.59
C GLU A 8 -0.03 6.71 -5.43
N ASP A 9 0.96 6.03 -6.03
CA ASP A 9 1.03 4.56 -6.12
C ASP A 9 0.96 3.84 -4.76
N TYR A 10 -0.26 3.59 -4.27
CA TYR A 10 -0.54 2.71 -3.14
C TYR A 10 0.07 1.33 -3.38
N TYR A 11 0.14 0.91 -4.64
CA TYR A 11 0.84 -0.29 -5.08
C TYR A 11 2.34 -0.23 -4.76
N PHE A 12 3.01 0.88 -5.05
CA PHE A 12 4.42 1.07 -4.74
C PHE A 12 4.67 1.13 -3.23
N ILE A 13 3.75 1.77 -2.48
CA ILE A 13 3.83 1.88 -1.01
C ILE A 13 3.68 0.51 -0.34
N LEU A 14 2.76 -0.31 -0.83
CA LEU A 14 2.56 -1.70 -0.39
C LEU A 14 3.58 -2.67 -1.03
N ALA A 15 4.49 -2.17 -1.88
CA ALA A 15 5.43 -2.97 -2.66
C ALA A 15 4.77 -4.14 -3.42
N VAL A 16 3.58 -3.89 -3.95
CA VAL A 16 2.78 -4.86 -4.72
C VAL A 16 2.59 -4.38 -6.15
N SER A 17 2.28 -5.33 -7.04
CA SER A 17 1.93 -4.99 -8.42
C SER A 17 0.52 -4.42 -8.53
N GLN A 18 0.27 -3.62 -9.57
CA GLN A 18 -1.08 -3.17 -9.96
C GLN A 18 -2.06 -4.33 -10.27
N SER A 19 -1.55 -5.53 -10.55
CA SER A 19 -2.34 -6.76 -10.71
C SER A 19 -2.40 -7.61 -9.44
N ALA A 20 -1.90 -7.12 -8.30
CA ALA A 20 -1.90 -7.86 -7.04
C ALA A 20 -3.33 -8.15 -6.58
N THR A 21 -3.50 -9.33 -6.00
CA THR A 21 -4.73 -9.78 -5.37
C THR A 21 -4.83 -9.21 -3.95
N PRO A 22 -6.04 -9.13 -3.37
CA PRO A 22 -6.20 -8.71 -1.97
C PRO A 22 -5.37 -9.56 -0.99
N ASP A 23 -5.12 -10.83 -1.33
CA ASP A 23 -4.24 -11.72 -0.55
C ASP A 23 -2.78 -11.24 -0.58
N GLU A 24 -2.23 -10.90 -1.75
CA GLU A 24 -0.88 -10.33 -1.92
C GLU A 24 -0.73 -8.99 -1.22
N ILE A 25 -1.76 -8.14 -1.29
CA ILE A 25 -1.82 -6.84 -0.61
C ILE A 25 -1.75 -7.03 0.91
N THR A 26 -2.53 -7.96 1.46
CA THR A 26 -2.52 -8.30 2.89
C THR A 26 -1.17 -8.85 3.34
N ARG A 27 -0.59 -9.73 2.52
CA ARG A 27 0.69 -10.37 2.84
C ARG A 27 1.83 -9.36 2.86
N SER A 28 1.89 -8.48 1.86
CA SER A 28 2.89 -7.43 1.74
C SER A 28 2.73 -6.37 2.82
N TYR A 29 1.49 -5.95 3.12
CA TYR A 29 1.17 -5.08 4.26
C TYR A 29 1.76 -5.60 5.57
N ARG A 30 1.54 -6.89 5.89
CA ARG A 30 2.09 -7.50 7.11
C ARG A 30 3.62 -7.49 7.12
N GLN A 31 4.26 -7.82 6.00
CA GLN A 31 5.71 -7.79 5.91
C GLN A 31 6.29 -6.38 6.05
N LEU A 32 5.68 -5.39 5.39
CA LEU A 32 6.11 -4.00 5.46
C LEU A 32 5.84 -3.39 6.83
N ALA A 33 4.71 -3.69 7.47
CA ALA A 33 4.40 -3.24 8.82
C ALA A 33 5.43 -3.72 9.86
N LEU A 34 5.96 -4.94 9.69
CA LEU A 34 7.03 -5.48 10.53
C LEU A 34 8.40 -4.81 10.25
N GLN A 35 8.67 -4.42 9.00
CA GLN A 35 9.92 -3.78 8.59
C GLN A 35 9.96 -2.27 8.91
N LEU A 36 8.83 -1.60 8.73
CA LEU A 36 8.61 -0.18 8.99
C LEU A 36 8.18 0.08 10.44
N HIS A 37 8.14 -0.96 11.28
CA HIS A 37 7.67 -0.86 12.65
C HIS A 37 8.47 0.22 13.42
N PRO A 38 7.80 1.22 14.02
CA PRO A 38 8.47 2.36 14.64
C PRO A 38 9.36 1.97 15.84
N ASP A 39 9.11 0.80 16.43
CA ASP A 39 9.95 0.23 17.49
C ASP A 39 11.37 -0.10 16.99
N ARG A 40 11.50 -0.59 15.75
CA ARG A 40 12.79 -0.91 15.12
C ARG A 40 13.33 0.25 14.28
N ASN A 41 12.43 1.09 13.75
CA ASN A 41 12.77 2.24 12.91
C ASN A 41 12.33 3.55 13.57
N LYS A 42 13.24 4.21 14.28
CA LYS A 42 13.03 5.56 14.87
C LYS A 42 13.11 6.69 13.83
N LYS A 43 12.87 6.39 12.56
CA LYS A 43 12.88 7.37 11.47
C LYS A 43 11.56 8.15 11.49
N PRO A 44 11.58 9.48 11.33
CA PRO A 44 10.35 10.26 11.21
C PRO A 44 9.52 9.84 9.99
N GLU A 45 10.19 9.33 8.96
CA GLU A 45 9.55 8.76 7.77
C GLU A 45 8.76 7.48 8.07
N ALA A 46 9.13 6.68 9.09
CA ALA A 46 8.46 5.42 9.39
C ALA A 46 6.97 5.64 9.74
N THR A 47 6.67 6.70 10.49
CA THR A 47 5.28 7.10 10.79
C THR A 47 4.50 7.45 9.53
N ALA A 48 5.09 8.25 8.63
CA ALA A 48 4.45 8.66 7.39
C ALA A 48 4.24 7.46 6.45
N THR A 49 5.25 6.61 6.30
CA THR A 49 5.15 5.38 5.49
C THR A 49 4.13 4.41 6.09
N PHE A 50 4.07 4.26 7.41
CA PHE A 50 3.09 3.37 8.06
C PHE A 50 1.65 3.87 7.88
N GLN A 51 1.43 5.19 8.02
CA GLN A 51 0.13 5.81 7.72
C GLN A 51 -0.27 5.62 6.26
N LEU A 52 0.66 5.82 5.33
CA LEU A 52 0.44 5.58 3.90
C LEU A 52 0.17 4.11 3.60
N LEU A 53 0.89 3.18 4.24
CA LEU A 53 0.73 1.74 4.09
C LEU A 53 -0.69 1.29 4.52
N GLY A 54 -1.21 1.86 5.61
CA GLY A 54 -2.58 1.60 6.08
C GLY A 54 -3.64 2.13 5.11
N ARG A 55 -3.48 3.37 4.61
CA ARG A 55 -4.39 3.95 3.61
C ARG A 55 -4.38 3.16 2.31
N ALA A 56 -3.18 2.82 1.83
CA ALA A 56 -2.97 1.99 0.65
C ALA A 56 -3.67 0.65 0.80
N TYR A 57 -3.52 0.00 1.96
CA TYR A 57 -4.16 -1.26 2.26
C TYR A 57 -5.68 -1.14 2.25
N GLU A 58 -6.27 -0.17 2.95
CA GLU A 58 -7.73 0.04 2.92
C GLU A 58 -8.25 0.28 1.50
N THR A 59 -7.58 1.11 0.71
CA THR A 59 -8.02 1.43 -0.65
C THR A 59 -7.88 0.24 -1.61
N LEU A 60 -6.78 -0.52 -1.53
CA LEU A 60 -6.52 -1.62 -2.47
C LEU A 60 -7.14 -2.95 -2.05
N ASN A 61 -7.33 -3.17 -0.75
CA ASN A 61 -7.98 -4.37 -0.22
C ASN A 61 -9.47 -4.40 -0.57
N ASP A 62 -10.12 -3.23 -0.59
CA ASP A 62 -11.53 -3.12 -0.94
C ASP A 62 -11.70 -3.01 -2.46
N ALA A 63 -12.44 -3.95 -3.05
CA ALA A 63 -12.65 -3.96 -4.50
C ALA A 63 -13.40 -2.72 -4.99
N GLU A 64 -14.33 -2.19 -4.19
CA GLU A 64 -15.08 -0.97 -4.51
C GLU A 64 -14.19 0.27 -4.43
N GLN A 65 -13.41 0.41 -3.35
CA GLN A 65 -12.46 1.51 -3.17
C GLN A 65 -11.37 1.49 -4.25
N ARG A 66 -10.83 0.32 -4.57
CA ARG A 66 -9.85 0.13 -5.63
C ARG A 66 -10.41 0.50 -6.99
N GLN A 67 -11.65 0.11 -7.29
CA GLN A 67 -12.29 0.46 -8.54
C GLN A 67 -12.59 1.95 -8.63
N ASN A 68 -12.97 2.60 -7.52
CA ASN A 68 -13.15 4.05 -7.48
C ASN A 68 -11.82 4.81 -7.59
N TYR A 69 -10.75 4.22 -7.07
CA TYR A 69 -9.39 4.76 -7.16
C TYR A 69 -8.77 4.59 -8.56
N ASP A 70 -9.09 3.51 -9.27
CA ASP A 70 -8.62 3.23 -10.64
C ASP A 70 -9.45 3.92 -11.74
N ARG A 71 -10.64 4.45 -11.39
CA ARG A 71 -11.61 5.03 -12.32
C ARG A 71 -11.33 6.46 -12.77
#